data_AF-F9W381-F1
#
_entry.id   AF-F9W381-F1
#
_cell.length_a   1.000
_cell.length_b   1.000
_cell.length_c   1.000
_cell.angle_alpha   90.00
_cell.angle_beta   90.00
_cell.angle_gamma   90.00
#
_symmetry.space_group_name_H-M   'P 1'
#
loop_
_entity.id
_entity.type
_entity.pdbx_description
1 polymer ?
#
loop_
_entity_poly.entity_id
_entity_poly.type
_entity_poly.pdbx_seq_one_letter_code
_entity_poly.pdbx_strand_id
1 'polypeptide(L)'
;MYDAVFNAEWRYVARSDEYSGKWLVVSVLGMAPGEQPHLWSGAQADVRPEHKEPWEGDVVPCVKVKLVMAFLSSLKGWPCGLFQRNEVPDVSTLTEYDVTCDAYIRKEYLRVWHIVKEGLDQWMESGRVVLPLIVIGTSGIGKSFATGSLLLYQLLHYTLERLKVVAYVVEGEAYISYREERRVVHYEEQCLTVNKINHMICEGIEGYIIFDTGDGNSGVERLPCDWDVFLISSPDRKKLKRFEALRPQKTIPVYMSCYEDAMFMAVLA
;
A
#
# COMPACT_ATOMS: atom_id res chain seq x y z
N MET A 1 10.19 13.42 -1.35
CA MET A 1 9.01 12.55 -1.47
C MET A 1 9.39 11.21 -2.07
N TYR A 2 9.98 11.16 -3.29
CA TYR A 2 10.41 9.89 -3.90
C TYR A 2 11.29 9.05 -2.94
N ASP A 3 12.41 9.61 -2.50
CA ASP A 3 13.35 8.91 -1.61
C ASP A 3 12.77 8.59 -0.23
N ALA A 4 11.73 9.31 0.22
CA ALA A 4 11.08 8.99 1.49
C ALA A 4 10.33 7.65 1.41
N VAL A 5 9.67 7.42 0.28
CA VAL A 5 9.02 6.13 0.01
C VAL A 5 10.05 5.08 -0.38
N PHE A 6 10.94 5.38 -1.32
CA PHE A 6 11.89 4.40 -1.85
C PHE A 6 12.84 3.87 -0.76
N ASN A 7 13.29 4.73 0.16
CA ASN A 7 14.17 4.34 1.26
C ASN A 7 13.40 3.99 2.55
N ALA A 8 12.07 3.79 2.49
CA ALA A 8 11.33 3.36 3.66
C ALA A 8 11.83 2.00 4.16
N GLU A 9 11.95 1.86 5.48
CA GLU A 9 12.53 0.70 6.12
C GLU A 9 11.47 -0.30 6.54
N TRP A 10 11.70 -1.58 6.24
CA TRP A 10 10.90 -2.66 6.79
C TRP A 10 11.28 -2.92 8.23
N ARG A 11 10.28 -2.88 9.10
CA ARG A 11 10.38 -3.25 10.51
C ARG A 11 9.31 -4.27 10.83
N TYR A 12 9.55 -5.03 11.88
CA TYR A 12 8.59 -6.03 12.32
C TYR A 12 8.56 -6.15 13.83
N VAL A 13 7.43 -6.67 14.29
CA VAL A 13 7.18 -7.08 15.65
C VAL A 13 6.97 -8.58 15.65
N ALA A 14 7.73 -9.29 16.47
CA ALA A 14 7.59 -10.73 16.60
C ALA A 14 7.58 -11.18 18.06
N ARG A 15 6.94 -12.33 18.27
CA ARG A 15 6.83 -12.99 19.58
C ARG A 15 7.82 -14.16 19.65
N SER A 16 8.66 -14.14 20.67
CA SER A 16 9.62 -15.21 20.96
C SER A 16 9.27 -15.91 22.28
N ASP A 17 9.37 -17.24 22.29
CA ASP A 17 9.21 -18.06 23.50
C ASP A 17 10.57 -18.30 24.21
N GLU A 18 11.69 -17.85 23.65
CA GLU A 18 13.04 -18.06 24.20
C GLU A 18 13.34 -17.20 25.43
N TYR A 19 12.59 -16.12 25.64
CA TYR A 19 12.73 -15.23 26.80
C TYR A 19 11.55 -15.46 27.76
N SER A 20 11.83 -15.59 29.05
CA SER A 20 10.87 -15.99 30.10
C SER A 20 9.76 -14.97 30.40
N GLY A 21 9.48 -14.03 29.49
CA GLY A 21 8.39 -13.08 29.55
C GLY A 21 7.81 -12.84 28.16
N LYS A 22 6.48 -12.73 28.06
CA LYS A 22 5.74 -12.42 26.83
C LYS A 22 6.20 -11.05 26.30
N TRP A 23 7.21 -11.00 25.45
CA TRP A 23 7.69 -9.73 24.89
C TRP A 23 7.70 -9.76 23.37
N LEU A 24 7.26 -8.63 22.82
CA LEU A 24 7.32 -8.28 21.42
C LEU A 24 8.70 -7.69 21.12
N VAL A 25 9.48 -8.33 20.25
CA VAL A 25 10.75 -7.77 19.76
C VAL A 25 10.46 -6.96 18.52
N VAL A 26 10.78 -5.66 18.55
CA VAL A 26 10.83 -4.82 17.35
C VAL A 26 12.21 -4.97 16.73
N SER A 27 12.28 -5.28 15.44
CA SER A 27 13.55 -5.42 14.73
C SER A 27 13.45 -4.88 13.31
N VAL A 28 14.57 -4.38 12.80
CA VAL A 28 14.71 -3.92 11.42
C VAL A 28 15.06 -5.11 10.54
N LEU A 29 14.37 -5.25 9.41
CA LEU A 29 14.75 -6.22 8.38
C LEU A 29 15.83 -5.59 7.51
N GLY A 30 17.06 -6.08 7.66
CA GLY A 30 18.17 -5.70 6.79
C GLY A 30 17.96 -6.24 5.39
N MET A 31 17.29 -5.46 4.55
CA MET A 31 17.10 -5.76 3.13
C MET A 31 18.14 -5.02 2.30
N ALA A 32 18.66 -5.65 1.23
CA ALA A 32 19.39 -4.86 0.25
C ALA A 32 18.44 -3.83 -0.40
N PRO A 33 18.94 -2.69 -0.93
CA PRO A 33 18.09 -1.72 -1.60
C PRO A 33 17.26 -2.38 -2.72
N GLY A 34 15.93 -2.33 -2.59
CA GLY A 34 15.00 -2.94 -3.54
C GLY A 34 14.63 -4.39 -3.28
N GLU A 35 15.23 -5.06 -2.28
CA GLU A 35 14.78 -6.38 -1.84
C GLU A 35 13.56 -6.27 -0.92
N GLN A 36 12.64 -7.22 -1.08
CA GLN A 36 11.41 -7.29 -0.32
C GLN A 36 11.50 -8.42 0.70
N PRO A 37 11.09 -8.20 1.96
CA PRO A 37 11.11 -9.27 2.95
C PRO A 37 10.07 -10.34 2.58
N HIS A 38 10.48 -11.61 2.65
CA HIS A 38 9.59 -12.75 2.51
C HIS A 38 8.79 -12.96 3.81
N LEU A 39 7.79 -12.08 4.03
CA LEU A 39 6.84 -12.14 5.14
C LEU A 39 5.80 -13.24 4.90
N TRP A 40 4.53 -12.92 4.70
CA TRP A 40 3.50 -13.91 4.39
C TRP A 40 3.53 -14.30 2.91
N SER A 41 3.64 -15.61 2.62
CA SER A 41 3.42 -16.14 1.27
C SER A 41 1.99 -15.87 0.79
N GLY A 42 1.75 -15.91 -0.52
CA GLY A 42 0.40 -15.73 -1.08
C GLY A 42 -0.61 -16.73 -0.51
N ALA A 43 -0.20 -18.00 -0.38
CA ALA A 43 -1.02 -19.04 0.23
C ALA A 43 -1.35 -18.75 1.70
N GLN A 44 -0.38 -18.24 2.47
CA GLN A 44 -0.66 -17.79 3.84
C GLN A 44 -1.65 -16.63 3.78
N ALA A 45 -1.36 -15.61 2.99
CA ALA A 45 -2.10 -14.35 2.94
C ALA A 45 -3.57 -14.49 2.48
N ASP A 46 -3.88 -15.55 1.71
CA ASP A 46 -5.25 -15.83 1.24
C ASP A 46 -6.12 -16.62 2.24
N VAL A 47 -5.54 -17.10 3.35
CA VAL A 47 -6.30 -17.76 4.41
C VAL A 47 -7.21 -16.76 5.12
N ARG A 48 -8.50 -17.07 5.19
CA ARG A 48 -9.45 -16.25 5.94
C ARG A 48 -9.21 -16.41 7.45
N PRO A 49 -9.32 -15.32 8.22
CA PRO A 49 -9.29 -15.37 9.68
C PRO A 49 -10.28 -16.38 10.26
N GLU A 50 -9.80 -17.34 11.06
CA GLU A 50 -10.69 -18.15 11.91
C GLU A 50 -10.83 -17.46 13.28
N HIS A 51 -12.06 -17.12 13.66
CA HIS A 51 -12.39 -16.34 14.86
C HIS A 51 -12.24 -17.10 16.20
N LYS A 52 -11.60 -18.27 16.22
CA LYS A 52 -11.72 -19.19 17.36
C LYS A 52 -10.65 -19.03 18.43
N GLU A 53 -9.46 -18.54 18.10
CA GLU A 53 -8.37 -18.39 19.05
C GLU A 53 -7.66 -17.03 18.90
N PRO A 54 -7.09 -16.47 19.99
CA PRO A 54 -6.27 -15.27 19.89
C PRO A 54 -5.08 -15.55 18.97
N TRP A 55 -4.96 -14.79 17.89
CA TRP A 55 -3.86 -14.98 16.93
C TRP A 55 -2.52 -14.59 17.58
N GLU A 56 -1.58 -15.53 17.62
CA GLU A 56 -0.27 -15.36 18.28
C GLU A 56 0.88 -14.99 17.32
N GLY A 57 0.58 -14.73 16.05
CA GLY A 57 1.57 -14.55 15.00
C GLY A 57 1.76 -15.79 14.13
N ASP A 58 2.34 -15.57 12.94
CA ASP A 58 2.61 -16.62 11.96
C ASP A 58 4.12 -16.88 11.83
N VAL A 59 4.50 -18.14 11.60
CA VAL A 59 5.87 -18.45 11.19
C VAL A 59 6.04 -18.05 9.72
N VAL A 60 7.00 -17.18 9.45
CA VAL A 60 7.29 -16.64 8.11
C VAL A 60 8.74 -16.90 7.72
N PRO A 61 9.07 -17.02 6.41
CA PRO A 61 10.43 -17.36 5.98
C PRO A 61 11.52 -16.41 6.47
N CYS A 62 11.25 -15.10 6.56
CA CYS A 62 12.27 -14.11 6.91
C CYS A 62 12.48 -13.90 8.41
N VAL A 63 11.67 -14.53 9.29
CA VAL A 63 11.74 -14.35 10.74
C VAL A 63 11.76 -15.70 11.45
N LYS A 64 12.74 -15.92 12.33
CA LYS A 64 12.90 -17.18 13.09
C LYS A 64 11.86 -17.38 14.21
N VAL A 65 11.06 -16.37 14.47
CA VAL A 65 10.06 -16.27 15.53
C VAL A 65 8.69 -15.94 14.92
N LYS A 66 7.61 -16.05 15.69
CA LYS A 66 6.25 -15.79 15.17
C LYS A 66 6.10 -14.30 14.85
N LEU A 67 5.94 -13.96 13.57
CA LEU A 67 5.69 -12.61 13.10
C LEU A 67 4.26 -12.20 13.49
N VAL A 68 4.16 -11.12 14.25
CA VAL A 68 2.89 -10.54 14.68
C VAL A 68 2.54 -9.31 13.85
N MET A 69 3.54 -8.59 13.36
CA MET A 69 3.30 -7.36 12.61
C MET A 69 4.49 -7.00 11.76
N ALA A 70 4.26 -6.48 10.56
CA ALA A 70 5.27 -5.77 9.80
C ALA A 70 4.82 -4.31 9.61
N PHE A 71 5.74 -3.39 9.42
CA PHE A 71 5.43 -2.03 9.05
C PHE A 71 6.55 -1.41 8.23
N LEU A 72 6.18 -0.45 7.38
CA LEU A 72 7.09 0.34 6.59
C LEU A 72 7.26 1.71 7.24
N SER A 73 8.49 2.04 7.65
CA SER A 73 8.82 3.30 8.29
C SER A 73 9.39 4.29 7.28
N SER A 74 8.73 5.43 7.10
CA SER A 74 9.14 6.50 6.17
C SER A 74 9.42 7.79 6.94
N LEU A 75 10.60 8.37 6.77
CA LEU A 75 11.00 9.60 7.47
C LEU A 75 10.09 10.81 7.17
N LYS A 76 9.44 10.84 6.00
CA LYS A 76 8.55 11.95 5.60
C LYS A 76 7.10 11.50 5.46
N GLY A 77 6.78 10.29 5.90
CA GLY A 77 5.47 9.69 5.74
C GLY A 77 5.12 9.32 4.30
N TRP A 78 3.84 9.40 3.99
CA TRP A 78 3.21 8.80 2.81
C TRP A 78 2.22 9.76 2.15
N PRO A 79 1.88 9.55 0.86
CA PRO A 79 0.88 10.37 0.17
C PRO A 79 -0.48 10.41 0.88
N CYS A 80 -0.93 9.31 1.48
CA CYS A 80 -2.19 9.24 2.22
C CYS A 80 -2.21 10.09 3.50
N GLY A 81 -1.04 10.45 4.03
CA GLY A 81 -0.89 11.46 5.09
C GLY A 81 -0.42 12.81 4.55
N LEU A 82 -0.57 13.04 3.23
CA LEU A 82 -0.12 14.22 2.50
C LEU A 82 1.33 14.62 2.78
N PHE A 83 2.20 13.62 3.01
CA PHE A 83 3.60 13.79 3.39
C PHE A 83 3.82 14.86 4.49
N GLN A 84 3.28 14.66 5.70
CA GLN A 84 3.50 15.51 6.89
C GLN A 84 3.70 17.00 6.54
N ARG A 85 2.70 17.60 5.88
CA ARG A 85 2.80 18.92 5.25
C ARG A 85 3.21 20.00 6.29
N ASN A 86 4.50 20.32 6.34
CA ASN A 86 5.14 21.49 6.96
C ASN A 86 5.49 21.52 8.47
N GLU A 87 5.51 20.40 9.18
CA GLU A 87 6.20 20.38 10.48
C GLU A 87 7.52 19.64 10.30
N VAL A 88 8.63 20.39 10.25
CA VAL A 88 9.92 19.81 10.63
C VAL A 88 9.70 19.37 12.08
N PRO A 89 9.76 18.07 12.42
CA PRO A 89 9.70 17.67 13.81
C PRO A 89 10.78 18.45 14.53
N ASP A 90 10.41 19.19 15.57
CA ASP A 90 11.39 19.90 16.38
C ASP A 90 12.45 18.85 16.78
N VAL A 91 13.71 19.09 16.43
CA VAL A 91 14.79 18.14 16.69
C VAL A 91 14.91 17.88 18.20
N SER A 92 14.36 18.76 19.03
CA SER A 92 14.23 18.61 20.48
C SER A 92 13.07 17.70 20.96
N THR A 93 12.11 17.34 20.10
CA THR A 93 11.05 16.35 20.38
C THR A 93 11.33 14.96 19.79
N LEU A 94 12.49 14.75 19.16
CA LEU A 94 12.96 13.44 18.67
C LEU A 94 13.39 12.49 19.81
N THR A 95 12.56 12.34 20.83
CA THR A 95 12.69 11.31 21.86
C THR A 95 11.60 10.28 21.68
N GLU A 96 12.01 9.00 21.65
CA GLU A 96 11.18 7.79 21.53
C GLU A 96 10.23 7.73 20.32
N TYR A 97 10.74 7.11 19.24
CA TYR A 97 9.96 6.39 18.23
C TYR A 97 8.70 7.13 17.73
N ASP A 98 8.87 8.10 16.83
CA ASP A 98 7.76 8.82 16.21
C ASP A 98 6.96 7.90 15.27
N VAL A 99 5.97 7.23 15.84
CA VAL A 99 5.06 6.25 15.22
C VAL A 99 4.18 6.86 14.11
N THR A 100 4.20 8.18 13.93
CA THR A 100 3.22 8.91 13.10
C THR A 100 3.35 8.66 11.59
N CYS A 101 4.47 8.09 11.13
CA CYS A 101 4.71 7.82 9.70
C CYS A 101 4.78 6.34 9.33
N ASP A 102 4.48 5.41 10.23
CA ASP A 102 4.68 3.99 9.98
C ASP A 102 3.43 3.32 9.36
N ALA A 103 3.57 2.76 8.16
CA ALA A 103 2.49 2.04 7.50
C ALA A 103 2.41 0.59 8.00
N TYR A 104 1.40 0.30 8.83
CA TYR A 104 1.19 -1.01 9.44
C TYR A 104 0.70 -2.07 8.47
N ILE A 105 1.55 -3.06 8.18
CA ILE A 105 1.29 -4.11 7.19
C ILE A 105 0.80 -5.39 7.87
N ARG A 106 -0.48 -5.69 7.61
CA ARG A 106 -1.10 -6.97 7.88
C ARG A 106 -1.06 -7.90 6.68
N LYS A 107 -1.34 -9.16 6.97
CA LYS A 107 -1.43 -10.27 6.02
C LYS A 107 -2.37 -10.00 4.86
N GLU A 108 -3.53 -9.40 5.11
CA GLU A 108 -4.51 -9.05 4.07
C GLU A 108 -3.98 -8.01 3.08
N TYR A 109 -3.11 -7.10 3.52
CA TYR A 109 -2.52 -6.10 2.64
C TYR A 109 -1.43 -6.72 1.75
N LEU A 110 -0.69 -7.72 2.24
CA LEU A 110 0.22 -8.49 1.38
C LEU A 110 -0.53 -9.35 0.36
N ARG A 111 -1.70 -9.89 0.69
CA ARG A 111 -2.56 -10.59 -0.30
C ARG A 111 -2.88 -9.68 -1.48
N VAL A 112 -3.22 -8.43 -1.20
CA VAL A 112 -3.45 -7.41 -2.25
C VAL A 112 -2.20 -7.23 -3.10
N TRP A 113 -1.02 -7.10 -2.49
CA TRP A 113 0.23 -6.99 -3.23
C TRP A 113 0.49 -8.22 -4.10
N HIS A 114 0.27 -9.44 -3.60
CA HIS A 114 0.44 -10.66 -4.40
C HIS A 114 -0.42 -10.66 -5.66
N ILE A 115 -1.68 -10.23 -5.56
CA ILE A 115 -2.58 -10.11 -6.73
C ILE A 115 -2.07 -9.05 -7.72
N VAL A 116 -1.64 -7.88 -7.24
CA VAL A 116 -1.05 -6.83 -8.09
C VAL A 116 0.21 -7.35 -8.78
N LYS A 117 1.08 -8.04 -8.02
CA LYS A 117 2.32 -8.62 -8.51
C LYS A 117 2.07 -9.64 -9.60
N GLU A 118 1.10 -10.54 -9.44
CA GLU A 118 0.71 -11.50 -10.50
C GLU A 118 0.29 -10.79 -11.80
N GLY A 119 -0.46 -9.68 -11.70
CA GLY A 119 -0.83 -8.87 -12.86
C GLY A 119 0.38 -8.19 -13.52
N LEU A 120 1.34 -7.71 -12.72
CA LEU A 120 2.57 -7.11 -13.22
C LEU A 120 3.51 -8.15 -13.86
N ASP A 121 3.59 -9.36 -13.28
CA ASP A 121 4.36 -10.48 -13.82
C ASP A 121 3.79 -10.88 -15.20
N GLN A 122 2.45 -10.98 -15.32
CA GLN A 122 1.77 -11.22 -16.60
C GLN A 122 2.03 -10.12 -17.64
N TRP A 123 2.04 -8.86 -17.20
CA TRP A 123 2.40 -7.73 -18.06
C TRP A 123 3.83 -7.87 -18.59
N MET A 124 4.78 -8.25 -17.73
CA MET A 124 6.17 -8.49 -18.13
C MET A 124 6.29 -9.59 -19.19
N GLU A 125 5.57 -10.71 -19.03
CA GLU A 125 5.71 -11.90 -19.87
C GLU A 125 4.95 -11.80 -21.21
N SER A 126 3.72 -11.30 -21.18
CA SER A 126 2.77 -11.43 -22.29
C SER A 126 2.29 -10.08 -22.86
N GLY A 127 2.75 -8.97 -22.28
CA GLY A 127 2.27 -7.63 -22.60
C GLY A 127 1.10 -7.21 -21.71
N ARG A 128 0.73 -5.93 -21.80
CA ARG A 128 -0.16 -5.30 -20.83
C ARG A 128 -1.59 -5.81 -20.96
N VAL A 129 -2.12 -6.35 -19.87
CA VAL A 129 -3.56 -6.55 -19.66
C VAL A 129 -3.99 -5.65 -18.51
N VAL A 130 -4.86 -4.67 -18.81
CA VAL A 130 -5.34 -3.75 -17.78
C VAL A 130 -6.26 -4.50 -16.81
N LEU A 131 -5.89 -4.54 -15.53
CA LEU A 131 -6.58 -5.25 -14.46
C LEU A 131 -6.98 -4.25 -13.35
N PRO A 132 -8.17 -3.64 -13.46
CA PRO A 132 -8.70 -2.79 -12.41
C PRO A 132 -8.93 -3.62 -11.14
N LEU A 133 -8.26 -3.22 -10.06
CA LEU A 133 -8.37 -3.84 -8.75
C LEU A 133 -9.12 -2.90 -7.82
N ILE A 134 -10.08 -3.42 -7.08
CA ILE A 134 -10.78 -2.64 -6.05
C ILE A 134 -10.69 -3.34 -4.72
N VAL A 135 -10.19 -2.61 -3.72
CA VAL A 135 -10.14 -3.06 -2.35
C VAL A 135 -11.30 -2.48 -1.56
N ILE A 136 -12.05 -3.37 -0.91
CA ILE A 136 -13.26 -3.06 -0.15
C ILE A 136 -13.08 -3.55 1.28
N GLY A 137 -13.18 -2.65 2.26
CA GLY A 137 -13.15 -2.98 3.69
C GLY A 137 -13.84 -1.92 4.53
N THR A 138 -14.11 -2.20 5.81
CA THR A 138 -14.81 -1.32 6.75
C THR A 138 -14.12 0.04 6.93
N SER A 139 -14.89 1.14 7.01
CA SER A 139 -14.36 2.51 7.15
C SER A 139 -13.56 2.69 8.46
N GLY A 140 -12.61 3.62 8.48
CA GLY A 140 -11.83 3.99 9.69
C GLY A 140 -10.59 3.15 10.01
N ILE A 141 -10.37 2.00 9.36
CA ILE A 141 -9.39 1.00 9.81
C ILE A 141 -8.02 1.11 9.11
N GLY A 142 -7.59 2.32 8.75
CA GLY A 142 -6.24 2.56 8.19
C GLY A 142 -5.94 1.90 6.83
N LYS A 143 -6.96 1.47 6.08
CA LYS A 143 -6.82 0.77 4.77
C LYS A 143 -5.98 1.57 3.77
N SER A 144 -6.37 2.83 3.59
CA SER A 144 -5.70 3.85 2.80
C SER A 144 -4.23 3.99 3.18
N PHE A 145 -3.99 4.10 4.49
CA PHE A 145 -2.66 4.33 5.04
C PHE A 145 -1.72 3.14 4.84
N ALA A 146 -2.18 1.91 5.13
CA ALA A 146 -1.34 0.72 5.00
C ALA A 146 -1.25 0.21 3.55
N THR A 147 -2.39 -0.01 2.90
CA THR A 147 -2.46 -0.66 1.59
C THR A 147 -1.87 0.23 0.50
N GLY A 148 -2.20 1.52 0.51
CA GLY A 148 -1.69 2.46 -0.47
C GLY A 148 -0.19 2.65 -0.35
N SER A 149 0.31 2.84 0.87
CA SER A 149 1.75 2.98 1.17
C SER A 149 2.54 1.74 0.77
N LEU A 150 2.04 0.55 1.13
CA LEU A 150 2.62 -0.71 0.70
C LEU A 150 2.68 -0.78 -0.83
N LEU A 151 1.56 -0.58 -1.52
CA LEU A 151 1.54 -0.69 -2.98
C LEU A 151 2.44 0.32 -3.66
N LEU A 152 2.49 1.56 -3.17
CA LEU A 152 3.38 2.56 -3.74
C LEU A 152 4.84 2.13 -3.56
N TYR A 153 5.24 1.74 -2.34
CA TYR A 153 6.58 1.22 -2.08
C TYR A 153 6.92 0.08 -3.04
N GLN A 154 6.02 -0.90 -3.13
CA GLN A 154 6.18 -2.10 -3.92
C GLN A 154 6.32 -1.81 -5.42
N LEU A 155 5.47 -0.93 -5.98
CA LEU A 155 5.51 -0.54 -7.40
C LEU A 155 6.77 0.25 -7.76
N LEU A 156 7.32 1.06 -6.86
CA LEU A 156 8.56 1.79 -7.12
C LEU A 156 9.76 0.84 -7.22
N HIS A 157 9.79 -0.22 -6.41
CA HIS A 157 10.85 -1.23 -6.37
C HIS A 157 10.70 -2.37 -7.39
N TYR A 158 9.51 -2.54 -7.98
CA TYR A 158 9.25 -3.67 -8.87
C TYR A 158 10.05 -3.62 -10.19
N THR A 159 10.61 -4.73 -10.68
CA THR A 159 11.62 -4.72 -11.76
C THR A 159 11.10 -4.47 -13.18
N LEU A 160 9.81 -4.19 -13.37
CA LEU A 160 9.23 -3.90 -14.68
C LEU A 160 9.69 -2.54 -15.22
N GLU A 161 10.68 -2.54 -16.11
CA GLU A 161 11.27 -1.33 -16.72
C GLU A 161 10.25 -0.50 -17.50
N ARG A 162 9.22 -1.15 -18.07
CA ARG A 162 8.16 -0.50 -18.84
C ARG A 162 7.24 0.35 -17.99
N LEU A 163 7.04 0.00 -16.72
CA LEU A 163 6.30 0.80 -15.77
C LEU A 163 7.12 2.05 -15.42
N LYS A 164 6.88 3.18 -16.08
CA LYS A 164 7.67 4.40 -15.88
C LYS A 164 7.15 5.27 -14.74
N VAL A 165 5.85 5.24 -14.49
CA VAL A 165 5.17 6.20 -13.60
C VAL A 165 4.21 5.50 -12.65
N VAL A 166 4.18 5.95 -11.39
CA VAL A 166 3.16 5.57 -10.41
C VAL A 166 2.46 6.83 -9.91
N ALA A 167 1.17 6.96 -10.16
CA ALA A 167 0.35 8.07 -9.68
C ALA A 167 -0.42 7.64 -8.43
N TYR A 168 -0.22 8.34 -7.32
CA TYR A 168 -1.02 8.17 -6.11
C TYR A 168 -1.99 9.33 -5.97
N VAL A 169 -3.29 9.07 -6.05
CA VAL A 169 -4.35 10.08 -5.95
C VAL A 169 -5.09 9.90 -4.63
N VAL A 170 -5.22 10.98 -3.85
CA VAL A 170 -5.86 10.96 -2.54
C VAL A 170 -6.41 12.34 -2.20
N GLU A 171 -7.63 12.37 -1.64
CA GLU A 171 -8.30 13.62 -1.23
C GLU A 171 -8.38 14.70 -2.33
N GLY A 172 -8.37 14.29 -3.61
CA GLY A 172 -8.41 15.20 -4.76
C GLY A 172 -7.04 15.73 -5.20
N GLU A 173 -5.98 15.45 -4.44
CA GLU A 173 -4.59 15.71 -4.80
C GLU A 173 -3.94 14.47 -5.42
N ALA A 174 -2.79 14.65 -6.07
CA ALA A 174 -2.01 13.53 -6.59
C ALA A 174 -0.50 13.72 -6.49
N TYR A 175 0.20 12.60 -6.29
CA TYR A 175 1.65 12.50 -6.27
C TYR A 175 2.08 11.56 -7.39
N ILE A 176 2.65 12.13 -8.45
CA ILE A 176 3.13 11.38 -9.62
C ILE A 176 4.61 11.10 -9.45
N SER A 177 4.94 9.82 -9.26
CA SER A 177 6.29 9.32 -9.07
C SER A 177 6.88 8.83 -10.40
N TYR A 178 7.92 9.50 -10.89
CA TYR A 178 8.68 9.13 -12.08
C TYR A 178 9.84 8.22 -11.63
N ARG A 179 9.82 6.96 -12.07
CA ARG A 179 10.71 5.92 -11.54
C ARG A 179 12.15 6.09 -12.00
N GLU A 180 12.35 6.38 -13.30
CA GLU A 180 13.69 6.58 -13.86
C GLU A 180 14.36 7.86 -13.32
N GLU A 181 13.59 8.94 -13.23
CA GLU A 181 14.08 10.23 -12.74
C GLU A 181 14.17 10.30 -11.21
N ARG A 182 13.65 9.29 -10.49
CA ARG A 182 13.51 9.27 -9.03
C ARG A 182 12.89 10.57 -8.47
N ARG A 183 11.84 11.04 -9.13
CA ARG A 183 11.20 12.34 -8.87
C ARG A 183 9.73 12.15 -8.51
N VAL A 184 9.20 13.02 -7.65
CA VAL A 184 7.75 13.15 -7.41
C VAL A 184 7.29 14.55 -7.79
N VAL A 185 6.19 14.65 -8.52
CA VAL A 185 5.45 15.90 -8.75
C VAL A 185 4.12 15.84 -8.04
N HIS A 186 3.81 16.89 -7.30
CA HIS A 186 2.54 17.04 -6.62
C HIS A 186 1.59 17.91 -7.45
N TYR A 187 0.33 17.48 -7.51
CA TYR A 187 -0.78 18.18 -8.16
C TYR A 187 -1.88 18.37 -7.12
N GLU A 188 -2.20 19.62 -6.81
CA GLU A 188 -3.23 19.97 -5.82
C GLU A 188 -4.66 19.76 -6.35
N GLU A 189 -4.80 19.61 -7.67
CA GLU A 189 -6.10 19.45 -8.31
C GLU A 189 -6.18 18.18 -9.16
N GLN A 190 -7.28 17.46 -8.97
CA GLN A 190 -7.55 16.21 -9.69
C GLN A 190 -7.64 16.41 -11.21
N CYS A 191 -8.17 17.54 -11.68
CA CYS A 191 -8.29 17.81 -13.12
C CYS A 191 -6.92 17.94 -13.80
N LEU A 192 -5.96 18.62 -13.15
CA LEU A 192 -4.59 18.75 -13.63
C LEU A 192 -3.90 17.38 -13.66
N THR A 193 -4.14 16.56 -12.64
CA THR A 193 -3.65 15.18 -12.58
C THR A 193 -4.14 14.36 -13.77
N VAL A 194 -5.45 14.35 -14.02
CA VAL A 194 -6.06 13.61 -15.12
C VAL A 194 -5.52 14.07 -16.47
N ASN A 195 -5.41 15.39 -16.68
CA ASN A 195 -4.83 15.94 -17.90
C ASN A 195 -3.37 15.49 -18.09
N LYS A 196 -2.58 15.49 -17.01
CA LYS A 196 -1.19 15.03 -17.08
C LYS A 196 -1.09 13.53 -17.40
N ILE A 197 -1.93 12.70 -16.80
CA ILE A 197 -1.94 11.26 -17.10
C ILE A 197 -2.35 11.01 -18.55
N ASN A 198 -3.39 11.69 -19.05
CA ASN A 198 -3.79 11.58 -20.46
C ASN A 198 -2.68 11.99 -21.42
N HIS A 199 -1.95 13.06 -21.12
CA HIS A 199 -0.79 13.46 -21.92
C HIS A 199 0.27 12.36 -21.95
N MET A 200 0.60 11.78 -20.79
CA MET A 200 1.57 10.68 -20.70
C MET A 200 1.10 9.45 -21.49
N ILE A 201 -0.18 9.11 -21.45
CA ILE A 201 -0.76 8.02 -22.26
C ILE A 201 -0.58 8.30 -23.76
N CYS A 202 -0.86 9.54 -24.22
CA CYS A 202 -0.64 9.93 -25.61
C CYS A 202 0.84 9.85 -26.04
N GLU A 203 1.76 10.05 -25.11
CA GLU A 203 3.21 9.89 -25.34
C GLU A 203 3.66 8.41 -25.27
N GLY A 204 2.74 7.47 -25.04
CA GLY A 204 3.06 6.05 -24.90
C GLY A 204 3.72 5.68 -23.57
N ILE A 205 3.66 6.56 -22.58
CA ILE A 205 4.19 6.31 -21.24
C ILE A 205 3.23 5.39 -20.49
N GLU A 206 3.77 4.28 -20.00
CA GLU A 206 3.02 3.32 -19.22
C GLU A 206 3.20 3.59 -17.72
N GLY A 207 2.08 3.61 -16.99
CA GLY A 207 2.05 3.90 -15.58
C GLY A 207 0.95 3.16 -14.84
N TYR A 208 0.96 3.28 -13.52
CA TYR A 208 0.00 2.63 -12.61
C TYR A 208 -0.65 3.68 -11.72
N ILE A 209 -1.95 3.58 -11.45
CA ILE A 209 -2.70 4.51 -10.61
C ILE A 209 -3.11 3.82 -9.32
N ILE A 210 -2.70 4.37 -8.18
CA ILE A 210 -3.30 4.10 -6.87
C ILE A 210 -4.30 5.21 -6.62
N PHE A 211 -5.59 4.88 -6.53
CA PHE A 211 -6.64 5.84 -6.26
C PHE A 211 -7.29 5.59 -4.92
N ASP A 212 -7.10 6.51 -4.00
CA ASP A 212 -7.66 6.47 -2.67
C ASP A 212 -8.87 7.40 -2.60
N THR A 213 -10.06 6.84 -2.45
CA THR A 213 -11.27 7.67 -2.41
C THR A 213 -11.39 8.49 -1.13
N GLY A 214 -10.63 8.15 -0.07
CA GLY A 214 -10.87 8.65 1.28
C GLY A 214 -12.34 8.53 1.69
N ASP A 215 -12.83 9.50 2.46
CA ASP A 215 -14.24 9.63 2.85
C ASP A 215 -15.09 10.42 1.83
N GLY A 216 -14.45 11.00 0.82
CA GLY A 216 -15.05 11.92 -0.15
C GLY A 216 -15.76 11.30 -1.35
N ASN A 217 -16.29 12.19 -2.21
CA ASN A 217 -17.02 11.82 -3.42
C ASN A 217 -16.08 11.44 -4.57
N SER A 218 -16.46 10.39 -5.30
CA SER A 218 -15.61 9.62 -6.20
C SER A 218 -15.35 10.34 -7.53
N GLY A 219 -14.18 10.98 -7.67
CA GLY A 219 -13.65 11.48 -8.94
C GLY A 219 -13.11 10.38 -9.88
N VAL A 220 -13.41 9.11 -9.57
CA VAL A 220 -12.89 7.91 -10.25
C VAL A 220 -13.25 7.87 -11.74
N GLU A 221 -14.37 8.49 -12.14
CA GLU A 221 -14.83 8.51 -13.55
C GLU A 221 -13.91 9.29 -14.49
N ARG A 222 -13.10 10.18 -13.93
CA ARG A 222 -12.17 10.99 -14.70
C ARG A 222 -10.83 10.28 -14.91
N LEU A 223 -10.63 9.11 -14.29
CA LEU A 223 -9.40 8.36 -14.44
C LEU A 223 -9.34 7.70 -15.82
N PRO A 224 -8.19 7.74 -16.49
CA PRO A 224 -8.01 7.05 -17.76
C PRO A 224 -8.18 5.52 -17.64
N CYS A 225 -8.54 4.89 -18.75
CA CYS A 225 -8.76 3.44 -18.84
C CYS A 225 -7.53 2.65 -19.30
N ASP A 226 -6.53 3.33 -19.89
CA ASP A 226 -5.33 2.70 -20.47
C ASP A 226 -4.28 2.33 -19.42
N TRP A 227 -4.38 2.90 -18.22
CA TRP A 227 -3.53 2.56 -17.09
C TRP A 227 -4.27 1.65 -16.10
N ASP A 228 -3.53 0.72 -15.50
CA ASP A 228 -3.98 -0.07 -14.37
C ASP A 228 -4.33 0.81 -13.19
N VAL A 229 -5.45 0.50 -12.56
CA VAL A 229 -5.96 1.27 -11.43
C VAL A 229 -6.25 0.35 -10.27
N PHE A 230 -5.57 0.63 -9.16
CA PHE A 230 -5.86 0.08 -7.86
C PHE A 230 -6.69 1.09 -7.05
N LEU A 231 -7.96 0.78 -6.87
CA LEU A 231 -8.92 1.61 -6.16
C LEU A 231 -9.05 1.17 -4.70
N ILE A 232 -8.70 2.04 -3.77
CA ILE A 232 -8.98 1.90 -2.35
C ILE A 232 -10.29 2.62 -2.08
N SER A 233 -11.33 1.88 -1.66
CA SER A 233 -12.62 2.50 -1.36
C SER A 233 -13.24 1.98 -0.06
N SER A 234 -14.07 2.84 0.53
CA SER A 234 -14.97 2.45 1.61
C SER A 234 -16.01 1.43 1.08
N PRO A 235 -16.68 0.67 1.97
CA PRO A 235 -17.54 -0.43 1.56
C PRO A 235 -18.89 0.09 1.06
N ASP A 236 -18.89 0.70 -0.11
CA ASP A 236 -20.07 1.21 -0.77
C ASP A 236 -20.32 0.45 -2.08
N ARG A 237 -21.40 -0.33 -2.09
CA ARG A 237 -21.83 -1.11 -3.26
C ARG A 237 -22.14 -0.22 -4.47
N LYS A 238 -22.58 1.03 -4.27
CA LYS A 238 -22.83 1.96 -5.38
C LYS A 238 -21.52 2.41 -6.01
N LYS A 239 -20.49 2.71 -5.20
CA LYS A 239 -19.14 3.04 -5.70
C LYS A 239 -18.53 1.87 -6.48
N LEU A 240 -18.65 0.65 -5.96
CA LEU A 240 -18.19 -0.56 -6.66
C LEU A 240 -18.87 -0.71 -8.03
N LYS A 241 -20.22 -0.74 -8.07
CA LYS A 241 -20.96 -0.91 -9.33
C LYS A 241 -20.64 0.18 -10.35
N ARG A 242 -20.45 1.42 -9.87
CA ARG A 242 -20.08 2.55 -10.71
C ARG A 242 -18.67 2.36 -11.29
N PHE A 243 -17.71 1.94 -10.47
CA PHE A 243 -16.36 1.64 -10.94
C PHE A 243 -16.34 0.51 -11.97
N GLU A 244 -17.06 -0.58 -11.71
CA GLU A 244 -17.21 -1.70 -12.65
C GLU A 244 -17.84 -1.24 -13.98
N ALA A 245 -18.84 -0.36 -13.94
CA ALA A 245 -19.48 0.16 -15.15
C ALA A 245 -18.59 1.08 -15.98
N LEU A 246 -17.59 1.72 -15.36
CA LEU A 246 -16.65 2.64 -16.02
C LEU A 246 -15.44 1.91 -16.61
N ARG A 247 -15.25 0.63 -16.27
CA ARG A 247 -14.11 -0.17 -16.72
C ARG A 247 -14.59 -1.19 -17.75
N PRO A 248 -14.09 -1.13 -19.00
CA PRO A 248 -14.43 -2.15 -19.99
C PRO A 248 -13.81 -3.52 -19.64
N GLN A 249 -12.74 -3.54 -18.83
CA GLN A 249 -12.12 -4.76 -18.34
C GLN A 249 -12.79 -5.31 -17.08
N LYS A 250 -12.65 -6.63 -16.88
CA LYS A 250 -13.12 -7.30 -15.67
C LYS A 250 -12.40 -6.73 -14.44
N THR A 251 -13.16 -6.08 -13.56
CA THR A 251 -12.65 -5.61 -12.27
C THR A 251 -12.52 -6.79 -11.29
N ILE A 252 -11.45 -6.83 -10.53
CA ILE A 252 -11.21 -7.85 -9.49
C ILE A 252 -11.50 -7.23 -8.12
N PRO A 253 -12.60 -7.59 -7.45
CA PRO A 253 -12.88 -7.14 -6.09
C PRO A 253 -12.08 -7.95 -5.08
N VAL A 254 -11.34 -7.25 -4.23
CA VAL A 254 -10.59 -7.80 -3.11
C VAL A 254 -11.23 -7.33 -1.80
N TYR A 255 -11.90 -8.26 -1.14
CA TYR A 255 -12.50 -8.01 0.18
C TYR A 255 -11.44 -8.17 1.26
N MET A 256 -11.29 -7.14 2.09
CA MET A 256 -10.43 -7.15 3.26
C MET A 256 -11.28 -7.24 4.52
N SER A 257 -11.02 -8.28 5.30
CA SER A 257 -11.56 -8.45 6.64
C SER A 257 -10.78 -7.54 7.58
N CYS A 258 -11.38 -6.45 8.04
CA CYS A 258 -10.73 -5.59 9.02
C CYS A 258 -10.96 -6.15 10.43
N TYR A 259 -9.90 -6.64 11.07
CA TYR A 259 -9.94 -6.94 12.51
C TYR A 259 -10.12 -5.65 13.31
N GLU A 260 -10.89 -5.72 14.40
CA GLU A 260 -11.09 -4.61 15.34
C GLU A 260 -9.78 -4.26 16.06
N ASP A 261 -9.53 -2.97 16.24
CA ASP A 261 -8.36 -2.40 16.95
C ASP A 261 -8.18 -2.98 18.38
N ALA A 262 -9.24 -3.54 18.96
CA ALA A 262 -9.19 -4.28 20.23
C ALA A 262 -8.18 -5.44 20.21
N MET A 263 -8.00 -6.10 19.06
CA MET A 263 -6.99 -7.16 18.91
C MET A 263 -5.56 -6.59 18.79
N PHE A 264 -5.42 -5.36 18.30
CA PHE A 264 -4.14 -4.66 18.13
C PHE A 264 -3.62 -4.10 19.46
N MET A 265 -4.50 -3.47 20.26
CA MET A 265 -4.13 -2.97 21.60
C MET A 265 -3.83 -4.12 22.58
N ALA A 266 -4.49 -5.27 22.44
CA ALA A 266 -4.22 -6.45 23.27
C ALA A 266 -2.88 -7.14 22.96
N VAL A 267 -2.31 -6.88 21.77
CA VAL A 267 -0.99 -7.38 21.38
C VAL A 267 0.12 -6.46 21.91
N LEU A 268 -0.11 -5.15 21.92
CA LEU A 268 0.87 -4.14 22.36
C LEU A 268 0.82 -3.80 23.87
N ALA A 269 -0.19 -4.27 24.61
CA ALA A 269 -0.34 -4.09 26.06
C ALA A 269 0.15 -5.31 26.86
#